data_AF-A0A653SQV0-F1
#
_entry.id   AF-A0A653SQV0-F1
#
_cell.length_a   1.000
_cell.length_b   1.000
_cell.length_c   1.000
_cell.angle_alpha   90.00
_cell.angle_beta   90.00
_cell.angle_gamma   90.00
#
_symmetry.space_group_name_H-M   'P 1'
#
loop_
_entity.id
_entity.type
_entity.pdbx_description
1 polymer ?
#
loop_
_entity_poly.entity_id
_entity_poly.type
_entity_poly.pdbx_seq_one_letter_code
_entity_poly.pdbx_strand_id
1 'polypeptide(L)'
;MSPTSTAERPKARAIQPNPVVQSYSELLKSVKAAGLLERRSGFYIWVFVALVLLMAGTWLGFALIGESWYQLLIAAAVGILCTQLSFLAHEAGHKQIFASRRANDWSARLLATGVAGISYSWWEQKHGAHHNHPNVISKDPDIRNNALVFYEDAAAERKGRLAFLTKKQGWFFFPLLTLLGLSLQFDSLRFVFGKQKVRHRWVETPILVTRLAALPVLAFTFLPIGMAFAFLGVQIMVYGFYMGASFAPNHKGMPVLPKDSRVDFLNRQILTSRNISGGIFMDFLLGGLNRQVEHHLFPDMARPHLYKATKIVREFCAKHSITYTETTLMQSYGIVVRYLNDVGLAAGRGFDCPVASTHGRF
;
A
#
# COMPACT_ATOMS: atom_id res chain seq x y z
N MET A 1 -48.08 52.79 27.28
CA MET A 1 -47.16 52.44 26.18
C MET A 1 -45.80 52.17 26.80
N SER A 2 -45.42 50.90 26.93
CA SER A 2 -44.08 50.50 27.37
C SER A 2 -43.38 49.85 26.16
N PRO A 3 -42.14 50.25 25.80
CA PRO A 3 -41.48 49.70 24.63
C PRO A 3 -40.91 48.32 24.97
N THR A 4 -41.27 47.33 24.17
CA THR A 4 -40.73 45.98 24.24
C THR A 4 -39.27 45.99 23.79
N SER A 5 -38.35 45.71 24.71
CA SER A 5 -36.94 45.49 24.43
C SER A 5 -36.76 44.23 23.58
N THR A 6 -36.36 44.39 22.32
CA THR A 6 -35.91 43.28 21.47
C THR A 6 -34.53 42.84 21.92
N ALA A 7 -34.45 41.69 22.61
CA ALA A 7 -33.19 41.04 22.93
C ALA A 7 -32.47 40.62 21.65
N GLU A 8 -31.26 41.17 21.43
CA GLU A 8 -30.38 40.82 20.33
C GLU A 8 -30.01 39.32 20.40
N ARG A 9 -30.21 38.57 19.31
CA ARG A 9 -29.74 37.18 19.21
C ARG A 9 -28.21 37.16 19.33
N PRO A 10 -27.62 36.25 20.14
CA PRO A 10 -26.17 36.15 20.24
C PRO A 10 -25.59 35.82 18.87
N LYS A 11 -24.70 36.69 18.37
CA LYS A 11 -23.93 36.44 17.15
C LYS A 11 -23.20 35.11 17.32
N ALA A 12 -23.47 34.16 16.42
CA ALA A 12 -22.77 32.88 16.39
C ALA A 12 -21.27 33.16 16.37
N ARG A 13 -20.56 32.73 17.43
CA ARG A 13 -19.12 32.89 17.57
C ARG A 13 -18.48 32.23 16.35
N ALA A 14 -17.89 33.03 15.46
CA ALA A 14 -17.16 32.52 14.31
C ALA A 14 -16.08 31.56 14.84
N ILE A 15 -16.26 30.26 14.59
CA ILE A 15 -15.27 29.26 14.95
C ILE A 15 -14.07 29.54 14.07
N GLN A 16 -13.04 30.14 14.66
CA GLN A 16 -11.74 30.33 14.01
C GLN A 16 -11.27 28.96 13.50
N PRO A 17 -11.02 28.80 12.18
CA PRO A 17 -10.59 27.52 11.66
C PRO A 17 -9.29 27.09 12.34
N ASN A 18 -9.18 25.80 12.70
CA ASN A 18 -7.95 25.26 13.27
C ASN A 18 -6.75 25.62 12.35
N PRO A 19 -5.65 26.22 12.87
CA PRO A 19 -4.48 26.62 12.09
C PRO A 19 -3.93 25.50 11.18
N VAL A 20 -4.14 24.25 11.59
CA VAL A 20 -3.75 23.05 10.86
C VAL A 20 -4.68 22.72 9.67
N VAL A 21 -5.98 23.02 9.77
CA VAL A 21 -6.91 22.89 8.64
C VAL A 21 -6.63 23.99 7.61
N GLN A 22 -6.21 25.17 8.07
CA GLN A 22 -5.75 26.25 7.19
C GLN A 22 -4.49 25.83 6.42
N SER A 23 -3.52 25.17 7.06
CA SER A 23 -2.27 24.78 6.42
C SER A 23 -2.43 23.73 5.31
N TYR A 24 -3.26 22.69 5.51
CA TYR A 24 -3.57 21.75 4.41
C TYR A 24 -4.36 22.43 3.28
N SER A 25 -5.28 23.33 3.61
CA SER A 25 -6.07 24.07 2.61
C SER A 25 -5.18 24.97 1.74
N GLU A 26 -4.17 25.60 2.33
CA GLU A 26 -3.15 26.37 1.61
C GLU A 26 -2.33 25.48 0.66
N LEU A 27 -1.84 24.35 1.16
CA LEU A 27 -1.11 23.40 0.33
C LEU A 27 -1.96 22.90 -0.86
N LEU A 28 -3.22 22.54 -0.61
CA LEU A 28 -4.15 22.10 -1.65
C LEU A 28 -4.42 23.20 -2.69
N LYS A 29 -4.49 24.47 -2.28
CA LYS A 29 -4.63 25.60 -3.22
C LYS A 29 -3.42 25.71 -4.14
N SER A 30 -2.19 25.59 -3.61
CA SER A 30 -0.96 25.61 -4.42
C SER A 30 -0.92 24.47 -5.42
N VAL A 31 -1.29 23.25 -5.00
CA VAL A 31 -1.36 22.06 -5.85
C VAL A 31 -2.40 22.23 -6.97
N LYS A 32 -3.57 22.81 -6.65
CA LYS A 32 -4.62 23.13 -7.63
C LYS A 32 -4.18 24.20 -8.62
N ALA A 33 -3.55 25.28 -8.14
CA ALA A 33 -3.05 26.36 -9.00
C ALA A 33 -1.98 25.87 -9.98
N ALA A 34 -1.20 24.85 -9.60
CA ALA A 34 -0.22 24.20 -10.47
C ALA A 34 -0.84 23.18 -11.47
N GLY A 35 -2.16 23.01 -11.50
CA GLY A 35 -2.85 22.10 -12.42
C GLY A 35 -2.58 20.60 -12.14
N LEU A 36 -2.12 20.24 -10.94
CA LEU A 36 -1.66 18.88 -10.66
C LEU A 36 -2.80 17.89 -10.37
N LEU A 37 -4.03 18.37 -10.19
CA LEU A 37 -5.22 17.52 -10.03
C LEU A 37 -5.91 17.20 -11.38
N GLU A 38 -5.34 17.67 -12.50
CA GLU A 38 -5.83 17.32 -13.82
C GLU A 38 -5.60 15.83 -14.14
N ARG A 39 -6.54 15.24 -14.88
CA ARG A 39 -6.45 13.85 -15.32
C ARG A 39 -5.36 13.69 -16.38
N ARG A 40 -4.67 12.55 -16.34
CA ARG A 40 -3.69 12.15 -17.36
C ARG A 40 -4.10 10.85 -18.05
N SER A 41 -5.34 10.78 -18.55
CA SER A 41 -5.89 9.55 -19.12
C SER A 41 -5.07 8.99 -20.29
N GLY A 42 -4.45 9.85 -21.11
CA GLY A 42 -3.54 9.42 -22.17
C GLY A 42 -2.34 8.61 -21.66
N PHE A 43 -1.74 9.01 -20.53
CA PHE A 43 -0.67 8.24 -19.88
C PHE A 43 -1.16 6.85 -19.47
N TYR A 44 -2.33 6.77 -18.83
CA TYR A 44 -2.90 5.51 -18.37
C TYR A 44 -3.29 4.57 -19.52
N ILE A 45 -3.80 5.11 -20.64
CA ILE A 45 -4.08 4.33 -21.85
C ILE A 45 -2.79 3.71 -22.39
N TRP A 46 -1.72 4.52 -22.53
CA TRP A 46 -0.44 4.02 -23.01
C TRP A 46 0.15 2.93 -22.11
N VAL A 47 0.16 3.15 -20.79
CA VAL A 47 0.65 2.15 -19.83
C VAL A 47 -0.18 0.88 -19.91
N PHE A 48 -1.52 1.00 -19.95
CA PHE A 48 -2.41 -0.17 -20.06
C PHE A 48 -2.16 -0.96 -21.33
N VAL A 49 -2.11 -0.30 -22.49
CA VAL A 49 -1.86 -0.94 -23.79
C VAL A 49 -0.49 -1.63 -23.79
N ALA A 50 0.56 -0.94 -23.33
CA ALA A 50 1.89 -1.53 -23.25
C ALA A 50 1.92 -2.78 -22.37
N LEU A 51 1.31 -2.74 -21.17
CA LEU A 51 1.25 -3.88 -20.26
C LEU A 51 0.43 -5.04 -20.81
N VAL A 52 -0.68 -4.77 -21.51
CA VAL A 52 -1.50 -5.81 -22.17
C VAL A 52 -0.74 -6.45 -23.32
N LEU A 53 -0.03 -5.67 -24.15
CA LEU A 53 0.80 -6.19 -25.23
C LEU A 53 1.96 -7.03 -24.70
N LEU A 54 2.62 -6.60 -23.62
CA LEU A 54 3.65 -7.39 -22.95
C LEU A 54 3.07 -8.68 -22.38
N MET A 55 1.89 -8.64 -21.77
CA MET A 55 1.19 -9.83 -21.27
C MET A 55 0.87 -10.80 -22.41
N ALA A 56 0.33 -10.30 -23.53
CA ALA A 56 0.09 -11.11 -24.72
C ALA A 56 1.40 -11.72 -25.26
N GLY A 57 2.49 -10.95 -25.27
CA GLY A 57 3.82 -11.42 -25.63
C GLY A 57 4.32 -12.56 -24.72
N THR A 58 4.06 -12.49 -23.41
CA THR A 58 4.41 -13.60 -22.50
C THR A 58 3.66 -14.89 -22.81
N TRP A 59 2.38 -14.81 -23.18
CA TRP A 59 1.57 -15.99 -23.55
C TRP A 59 1.92 -16.53 -24.94
N LEU A 60 2.27 -15.65 -25.89
CA LEU A 60 2.84 -16.08 -27.16
C LEU A 60 4.18 -16.81 -26.92
N GLY A 61 5.05 -16.25 -26.08
CA GLY A 61 6.30 -16.88 -25.66
C GLY A 61 6.07 -18.24 -25.00
N PHE A 62 5.08 -18.35 -24.11
CA PHE A 62 4.66 -19.63 -23.52
C PHE A 62 4.37 -20.68 -24.59
N ALA A 63 3.56 -20.33 -25.60
CA ALA A 63 3.19 -21.25 -26.67
C ALA A 63 4.39 -21.63 -27.57
N LEU A 64 5.28 -20.68 -27.88
CA LEU A 64 6.44 -20.92 -28.75
C LEU A 64 7.57 -21.70 -28.07
N ILE A 65 7.77 -21.51 -26.76
CA ILE A 65 8.81 -22.21 -25.99
C ILE A 65 8.46 -23.69 -25.79
N GLY A 66 7.18 -24.02 -25.66
CA GLY A 66 6.71 -25.38 -25.40
C GLY A 66 7.17 -25.94 -24.05
N GLU A 67 7.34 -27.26 -23.95
CA GLU A 67 7.72 -27.95 -22.72
C GLU A 67 9.20 -27.77 -22.37
N SER A 68 9.55 -26.61 -21.80
CA SER A 68 10.93 -26.27 -21.42
C SER A 68 10.99 -25.53 -20.09
N TRP A 69 12.07 -25.71 -19.34
CA TRP A 69 12.31 -24.97 -18.09
C TRP A 69 12.43 -23.45 -18.29
N TYR A 70 12.63 -22.98 -19.52
CA TYR A 70 12.52 -21.56 -19.85
C TYR A 70 11.12 -20.98 -19.58
N GLN A 71 10.09 -21.82 -19.40
CA GLN A 71 8.77 -21.40 -18.94
C GLN A 71 8.80 -20.71 -17.56
N LEU A 72 9.83 -20.93 -16.74
CA LEU A 72 9.99 -20.20 -15.48
C LEU A 72 10.29 -18.71 -15.68
N LEU A 73 10.91 -18.34 -16.81
CA LEU A 73 11.07 -16.92 -17.18
C LEU A 73 9.73 -16.28 -17.53
N ILE A 74 8.86 -17.04 -18.23
CA ILE A 74 7.49 -16.61 -18.51
C ILE A 74 6.70 -16.45 -17.20
N ALA A 75 6.80 -17.41 -16.28
CA ALA A 75 6.18 -17.32 -14.96
C ALA A 75 6.58 -16.05 -14.20
N ALA A 76 7.89 -15.76 -14.17
CA ALA A 76 8.41 -14.55 -13.55
C ALA A 76 7.89 -13.28 -14.23
N ALA A 77 7.90 -13.23 -15.56
CA ALA A 77 7.39 -12.10 -16.33
C ALA A 77 5.89 -11.87 -16.07
N VAL A 78 5.07 -12.92 -16.04
CA VAL A 78 3.64 -12.85 -15.69
C VAL A 78 3.47 -12.31 -14.27
N GLY A 79 4.30 -12.74 -13.31
CA GLY A 79 4.32 -12.20 -11.95
C GLY A 79 4.58 -10.68 -11.90
N ILE A 80 5.59 -10.22 -12.65
CA ILE A 80 5.94 -8.79 -12.77
C ILE A 80 4.79 -7.98 -13.37
N LEU A 81 4.23 -8.45 -14.49
CA LEU A 81 3.17 -7.76 -15.22
C LEU A 81 1.87 -7.72 -14.40
N CYS A 82 1.59 -8.77 -13.63
CA CYS A 82 0.46 -8.77 -12.70
C CYS A 82 0.60 -7.67 -11.63
N THR A 83 1.79 -7.45 -11.07
CA THR A 83 2.04 -6.34 -10.14
C THR A 83 1.87 -4.98 -10.82
N GLN A 84 2.42 -4.79 -12.02
CA GLN A 84 2.29 -3.53 -12.77
C GLN A 84 0.83 -3.18 -13.11
N LEU A 85 0.05 -4.17 -13.56
CA LEU A 85 -1.39 -4.01 -13.78
C LEU A 85 -2.16 -3.79 -12.47
N SER A 86 -1.67 -4.31 -11.35
CA SER A 86 -2.25 -4.04 -10.02
C SER A 86 -2.04 -2.58 -9.59
N PHE A 87 -0.96 -1.92 -10.01
CA PHE A 87 -0.82 -0.47 -9.81
C PHE A 87 -1.92 0.29 -10.56
N LEU A 88 -2.23 -0.06 -11.81
CA LEU A 88 -3.36 0.56 -12.52
C LEU A 88 -4.70 0.30 -11.81
N ALA A 89 -4.89 -0.89 -11.22
CA ALA A 89 -6.08 -1.19 -10.42
C ALA A 89 -6.16 -0.31 -9.17
N HIS A 90 -5.04 -0.10 -8.48
CA HIS A 90 -4.91 0.78 -7.32
C HIS A 90 -5.24 2.24 -7.67
N GLU A 91 -4.67 2.76 -8.76
CA GLU A 91 -4.89 4.14 -9.20
C GLU A 91 -6.32 4.39 -9.68
N ALA A 92 -6.93 3.41 -10.36
CA ALA A 92 -8.36 3.42 -10.64
C ALA A 92 -9.19 3.37 -9.34
N GLY A 93 -8.75 2.60 -8.34
CA GLY A 93 -9.36 2.56 -7.01
C GLY A 93 -9.40 3.94 -6.34
N HIS A 94 -8.32 4.71 -6.51
CA HIS A 94 -8.20 6.10 -6.05
C HIS A 94 -8.78 7.16 -6.99
N LYS A 95 -9.44 6.74 -8.07
CA LYS A 95 -10.11 7.63 -9.05
C LYS A 95 -9.17 8.49 -9.88
N GLN A 96 -7.90 8.11 -10.00
CA GLN A 96 -6.88 8.89 -10.69
C GLN A 96 -7.06 8.94 -12.22
N ILE A 97 -7.63 7.88 -12.80
CA ILE A 97 -7.57 7.62 -14.25
C ILE A 97 -8.65 8.37 -15.03
N PHE A 98 -9.92 8.22 -14.64
CA PHE A 98 -11.06 8.76 -15.37
C PHE A 98 -11.75 9.90 -14.59
N ALA A 99 -12.46 10.77 -15.31
CA ALA A 99 -13.35 11.75 -14.67
C ALA A 99 -14.56 11.08 -13.99
N SER A 100 -15.08 10.01 -14.59
CA SER A 100 -16.22 9.27 -14.03
C SER A 100 -15.79 8.33 -12.90
N ARG A 101 -16.40 8.50 -11.73
CA ARG A 101 -16.23 7.59 -10.58
C ARG A 101 -16.60 6.14 -10.92
N ARG A 102 -17.67 5.94 -11.70
CA ARG A 102 -18.16 4.61 -12.09
C ARG A 102 -17.14 3.87 -12.96
N ALA A 103 -16.64 4.52 -13.99
CA ALA A 103 -15.56 3.99 -14.85
C ALA A 103 -14.34 3.55 -14.02
N ASN A 104 -13.84 4.40 -13.13
CA ASN A 104 -12.75 4.05 -12.22
C ASN A 104 -13.08 2.85 -11.31
N ASP A 105 -14.26 2.84 -10.66
CA ASP A 105 -14.71 1.72 -9.81
C ASP A 105 -14.73 0.39 -10.58
N TRP A 106 -15.18 0.40 -11.85
CA TRP A 106 -15.26 -0.81 -12.67
C TRP A 106 -13.90 -1.25 -13.19
N SER A 107 -13.06 -0.32 -13.67
CA SER A 107 -11.70 -0.64 -14.09
C SER A 107 -10.87 -1.21 -12.94
N ALA A 108 -10.95 -0.61 -11.75
CA ALA A 108 -10.28 -1.11 -10.55
C ALA A 108 -10.77 -2.52 -10.19
N ARG A 109 -12.09 -2.74 -10.25
CA ARG A 109 -12.69 -4.05 -9.94
C ARG A 109 -12.22 -5.13 -10.89
N LEU A 110 -12.34 -4.89 -12.20
CA LEU A 110 -11.96 -5.86 -13.23
C LEU A 110 -10.47 -6.18 -13.19
N LEU A 111 -9.60 -5.17 -13.02
CA LEU A 111 -8.16 -5.39 -12.94
C LEU A 111 -7.75 -6.08 -11.63
N ALA A 112 -8.29 -5.66 -10.48
CA ALA A 112 -7.95 -6.28 -9.20
C ALA A 112 -8.40 -7.75 -9.16
N THR A 113 -9.65 -8.07 -9.52
CA THR A 113 -10.12 -9.46 -9.46
C THR A 113 -9.58 -10.30 -10.60
N GLY A 114 -9.53 -9.74 -11.82
CA GLY A 114 -9.19 -10.46 -13.05
C GLY A 114 -7.70 -10.55 -13.35
N VAL A 115 -6.85 -9.70 -12.77
CA VAL A 115 -5.39 -9.75 -12.97
C VAL A 115 -4.67 -10.04 -11.67
N ALA A 116 -4.90 -9.22 -10.64
CA ALA A 116 -4.20 -9.35 -9.36
C ALA A 116 -4.66 -10.59 -8.56
N GLY A 117 -5.87 -11.10 -8.83
CA GLY A 117 -6.50 -12.13 -8.02
C GLY A 117 -6.87 -11.62 -6.63
N ILE A 118 -7.26 -10.34 -6.54
CA ILE A 118 -7.60 -9.66 -5.28
C ILE A 118 -9.04 -9.12 -5.38
N SER A 119 -9.84 -9.33 -4.34
CA SER A 119 -11.16 -8.69 -4.24
C SER A 119 -11.00 -7.18 -4.13
N TYR A 120 -11.58 -6.43 -5.08
CA TYR A 120 -11.56 -4.98 -5.03
C TYR A 120 -12.31 -4.45 -3.81
N SER A 121 -13.44 -5.07 -3.45
CA SER A 121 -14.20 -4.67 -2.25
C SER A 121 -13.41 -4.89 -0.95
N TRP A 122 -12.63 -5.98 -0.85
CA TRP A 122 -11.73 -6.20 0.27
C TRP A 122 -10.62 -5.14 0.31
N TRP A 123 -9.96 -4.92 -0.83
CA TRP A 123 -8.89 -3.95 -0.96
C TRP A 123 -9.36 -2.53 -0.65
N GLU A 124 -10.51 -2.10 -1.16
CA GLU A 124 -11.09 -0.77 -0.95
C GLU A 124 -11.35 -0.50 0.54
N GLN A 125 -11.86 -1.49 1.27
CA GLN A 125 -12.11 -1.37 2.72
C GLN A 125 -10.80 -1.35 3.53
N LYS A 126 -9.88 -2.27 3.22
CA LYS A 126 -8.57 -2.36 3.89
C LYS A 126 -7.72 -1.12 3.63
N HIS A 127 -7.49 -0.82 2.37
CA HIS A 127 -6.63 0.26 1.93
C HIS A 127 -7.25 1.65 2.21
N GLY A 128 -8.57 1.78 2.12
CA GLY A 128 -9.26 3.01 2.55
C GLY A 128 -9.09 3.29 4.05
N ALA A 129 -9.13 2.25 4.89
CA ALA A 129 -8.83 2.41 6.32
C ALA A 129 -7.37 2.83 6.57
N HIS A 130 -6.43 2.25 5.83
CA HIS A 130 -5.01 2.65 5.86
C HIS A 130 -4.83 4.13 5.47
N HIS A 131 -5.39 4.58 4.36
CA HIS A 131 -5.28 5.98 3.92
C HIS A 131 -5.87 6.99 4.92
N ASN A 132 -6.97 6.61 5.59
CA ASN A 132 -7.58 7.46 6.60
C ASN A 132 -6.74 7.56 7.89
N HIS A 133 -6.02 6.48 8.24
CA HIS A 133 -5.33 6.38 9.52
C HIS A 133 -3.98 5.65 9.40
N PRO A 134 -3.03 6.09 8.56
CA PRO A 134 -1.81 5.32 8.31
C PRO A 134 -0.97 5.21 9.59
N ASN A 135 -0.38 4.03 9.79
CA ASN A 135 0.43 3.66 10.95
C ASN A 135 -0.22 3.94 12.31
N VAL A 136 -1.55 3.98 12.41
CA VAL A 136 -2.25 4.17 13.70
C VAL A 136 -2.68 2.82 14.25
N ILE A 137 -2.20 2.49 15.45
CA ILE A 137 -2.53 1.22 16.12
C ILE A 137 -4.05 1.05 16.19
N SER A 138 -4.51 -0.17 15.93
CA SER A 138 -5.92 -0.61 15.83
C SER A 138 -6.74 -0.07 14.66
N LYS A 139 -6.32 1.01 14.00
CA LYS A 139 -7.06 1.64 12.89
C LYS A 139 -6.48 1.25 11.53
N ASP A 140 -5.16 1.20 11.40
CA ASP A 140 -4.50 0.78 10.18
C ASP A 140 -4.43 -0.76 10.07
N PRO A 141 -5.08 -1.38 9.08
CA PRO A 141 -4.94 -2.82 8.84
C PRO A 141 -3.55 -3.23 8.34
N ASP A 142 -2.74 -2.35 7.76
CA ASP A 142 -1.44 -2.73 7.18
C ASP A 142 -0.37 -3.02 8.23
N ILE A 143 -0.53 -2.52 9.45
CA ILE A 143 0.31 -2.85 10.62
C ILE A 143 -0.32 -3.90 11.54
N ARG A 144 -1.52 -4.41 11.22
CA ARG A 144 -2.20 -5.53 11.92
C ARG A 144 -1.92 -6.85 11.20
N ASN A 145 -0.64 -7.20 11.07
CA ASN A 145 -0.24 -8.45 10.42
C ASN A 145 0.10 -9.53 11.46
N ASN A 146 -0.42 -10.74 11.26
CA ASN A 146 -0.13 -11.88 12.12
C ASN A 146 1.21 -12.56 11.80
N ALA A 147 1.78 -12.34 10.61
CA ALA A 147 3.10 -12.85 10.24
C ALA A 147 4.21 -11.98 10.84
N LEU A 148 4.15 -10.66 10.62
CA LEU A 148 5.12 -9.67 11.10
C LEU A 148 4.51 -8.73 12.13
N VAL A 149 5.24 -8.39 13.18
CA VAL A 149 4.85 -7.39 14.16
C VAL A 149 5.54 -6.07 13.91
N PHE A 150 4.76 -5.00 13.94
CA PHE A 150 5.23 -3.64 13.65
C PHE A 150 5.24 -2.72 14.87
N TYR A 151 4.91 -3.19 16.07
CA TYR A 151 4.99 -2.40 17.31
C TYR A 151 5.18 -3.30 18.53
N GLU A 152 5.81 -2.77 19.57
CA GLU A 152 6.35 -3.56 20.69
C GLU A 152 5.27 -4.31 21.48
N ASP A 153 4.13 -3.68 21.77
CA ASP A 153 3.04 -4.31 22.54
C ASP A 153 2.55 -5.62 21.90
N ALA A 154 2.32 -5.63 20.58
CA ALA A 154 1.91 -6.84 19.88
C ALA A 154 3.03 -7.90 19.79
N ALA A 155 4.28 -7.48 19.95
CA ALA A 155 5.41 -8.40 19.91
C ALA A 155 5.57 -9.10 21.26
N ALA A 156 5.29 -8.39 22.36
CA ALA A 156 5.24 -8.93 23.72
C ALA A 156 4.15 -10.00 23.91
N GLU A 157 3.07 -9.96 23.13
CA GLU A 157 2.01 -10.98 23.14
C GLU A 157 2.44 -12.34 22.55
N ARG A 158 3.52 -12.39 21.76
CA ARG A 158 3.96 -13.62 21.08
C ARG A 158 4.75 -14.53 22.02
N LYS A 159 4.42 -15.82 22.03
CA LYS A 159 5.05 -16.85 22.89
C LYS A 159 5.70 -17.98 22.09
N GLY A 160 6.64 -18.69 22.71
CA GLY A 160 7.27 -19.89 22.16
C GLY A 160 7.96 -19.67 20.80
N ARG A 161 7.68 -20.54 19.83
CA ARG A 161 8.28 -20.48 18.48
C ARG A 161 7.98 -19.17 17.75
N LEU A 162 6.80 -18.57 17.96
CA LEU A 162 6.44 -17.29 17.37
C LEU A 162 7.28 -16.14 17.94
N ALA A 163 7.60 -16.16 19.23
CA ALA A 163 8.50 -15.18 19.84
C ALA A 163 9.90 -15.24 19.22
N PHE A 164 10.44 -16.46 19.02
CA PHE A 164 11.74 -16.65 18.37
C PHE A 164 11.76 -16.11 16.93
N LEU A 165 10.72 -16.40 16.13
CA LEU A 165 10.61 -15.87 14.77
C LEU A 165 10.49 -14.34 14.78
N THR A 166 9.78 -13.78 15.76
CA THR A 166 9.58 -12.33 15.89
C THR A 166 10.88 -11.60 16.20
N LYS A 167 11.75 -12.16 17.06
CA LYS A 167 13.09 -11.62 17.34
C LYS A 167 13.99 -11.50 16.10
N LYS A 168 13.72 -12.28 15.05
CA LYS A 168 14.48 -12.32 13.80
C LYS A 168 13.65 -11.90 12.58
N GLN A 169 12.50 -11.27 12.80
CA GLN A 169 11.51 -11.05 11.75
C GLN A 169 11.99 -10.16 10.61
N GLY A 170 12.99 -9.30 10.86
CA GLY A 170 13.64 -8.52 9.80
C GLY A 170 14.33 -9.40 8.75
N TRP A 171 14.97 -10.51 9.16
CA TRP A 171 15.58 -11.47 8.23
C TRP A 171 14.54 -12.24 7.42
N PHE A 172 13.37 -12.48 8.01
CA PHE A 172 12.26 -13.15 7.34
C PHE A 172 11.43 -12.21 6.46
N PHE A 173 11.66 -10.90 6.50
CA PHE A 173 10.88 -9.92 5.76
C PHE A 173 10.79 -10.26 4.26
N PHE A 174 11.92 -10.32 3.56
CA PHE A 174 11.97 -10.61 2.13
C PHE A 174 11.49 -12.03 1.76
N PRO A 175 11.91 -13.10 2.46
CA PRO A 175 11.34 -14.43 2.24
C PRO A 175 9.80 -14.44 2.38
N LEU A 176 9.24 -13.77 3.38
CA LEU A 176 7.79 -13.70 3.57
C LEU A 176 7.09 -12.90 2.48
N LEU A 177 7.76 -11.94 1.82
CA LEU A 177 7.17 -11.26 0.66
C LEU A 177 6.87 -12.23 -0.49
N THR A 178 7.66 -13.29 -0.66
CA THR A 178 7.37 -14.31 -1.68
C THR A 178 6.05 -15.05 -1.42
N LEU A 179 5.54 -15.03 -0.18
CA LEU A 179 4.24 -15.60 0.20
C LEU A 179 3.12 -14.56 0.23
N LEU A 180 3.42 -13.28 0.06
CA LEU A 180 2.44 -12.20 0.15
C LEU A 180 1.35 -12.35 -0.91
N GLY A 181 1.71 -12.71 -2.15
CA GLY A 181 0.75 -12.91 -3.23
C GLY A 181 -0.32 -13.93 -2.86
N LEU A 182 0.09 -15.06 -2.28
CA LEU A 182 -0.81 -16.10 -1.80
C LEU A 182 -1.68 -15.62 -0.64
N SER A 183 -1.09 -14.89 0.32
CA SER A 183 -1.83 -14.31 1.44
C SER A 183 -2.94 -13.35 0.97
N LEU A 184 -2.65 -12.48 0.00
CA LEU A 184 -3.62 -11.52 -0.55
C LEU A 184 -4.78 -12.22 -1.26
N GLN A 185 -4.48 -13.30 -1.99
CA GLN A 185 -5.50 -14.13 -2.66
C GLN A 185 -6.37 -14.87 -1.64
N PHE A 186 -5.76 -15.43 -0.59
CA PHE A 186 -6.49 -16.11 0.48
C PHE A 186 -7.40 -15.15 1.26
N ASP A 187 -6.91 -13.97 1.62
CA ASP A 187 -7.72 -12.93 2.28
C ASP A 187 -8.89 -12.50 1.42
N SER A 188 -8.66 -12.38 0.10
CA SER A 188 -9.71 -12.05 -0.87
C SER A 188 -10.78 -13.13 -0.94
N LEU A 189 -10.40 -14.41 -1.01
CA LEU A 189 -11.34 -15.54 -0.97
C LEU A 189 -12.14 -15.55 0.32
N ARG A 190 -11.46 -15.44 1.47
CA ARG A 190 -12.09 -15.39 2.80
C ARG A 190 -13.09 -14.23 2.88
N PHE A 191 -12.77 -13.09 2.28
CA PHE A 191 -13.65 -11.92 2.28
C PHE A 191 -14.88 -12.10 1.38
N VAL A 192 -14.71 -12.60 0.15
CA VAL A 192 -15.84 -12.74 -0.78
C VAL A 192 -16.80 -13.88 -0.41
N PHE A 193 -16.29 -14.94 0.23
CA PHE A 193 -17.12 -16.05 0.73
C PHE A 193 -17.59 -15.84 2.17
N GLY A 194 -17.05 -14.84 2.87
CA GLY A 194 -17.43 -14.49 4.22
C GLY A 194 -18.73 -13.68 4.32
N LYS A 195 -19.02 -13.18 5.52
CA LYS A 195 -20.22 -12.39 5.86
C LYS A 195 -20.07 -10.89 5.56
N GLN A 196 -18.90 -10.44 5.09
CA GLN A 196 -18.59 -9.04 4.86
C GLN A 196 -19.37 -8.45 3.69
N LYS A 197 -19.59 -7.14 3.71
CA LYS A 197 -20.26 -6.45 2.60
C LYS A 197 -19.32 -6.37 1.40
N VAL A 198 -19.67 -7.09 0.33
CA VAL A 198 -18.95 -7.10 -0.95
C VAL A 198 -19.84 -6.42 -1.98
N ARG A 199 -19.41 -5.28 -2.51
CA ARG A 199 -20.15 -4.58 -3.55
C ARG A 199 -20.03 -5.40 -4.85
N HIS A 200 -21.15 -5.67 -5.52
CA HIS A 200 -21.19 -6.53 -6.71
C HIS A 200 -20.53 -7.90 -6.49
N ARG A 201 -20.83 -8.57 -5.36
CA ARG A 201 -20.31 -9.91 -5.04
C ARG A 201 -20.47 -10.90 -6.20
N TRP A 202 -21.63 -10.88 -6.85
CA TRP A 202 -21.97 -11.73 -8.00
C TRP A 202 -21.06 -11.50 -9.22
N VAL A 203 -20.32 -10.39 -9.28
CA VAL A 203 -19.29 -10.13 -10.29
C VAL A 203 -17.91 -10.50 -9.78
N GLU A 204 -17.54 -10.04 -8.57
CA GLU A 204 -16.19 -10.28 -8.06
C GLU A 204 -15.89 -11.76 -7.85
N THR A 205 -16.83 -12.51 -7.28
CA THR A 205 -16.63 -13.94 -6.97
C THR A 205 -16.32 -14.77 -8.21
N PRO A 206 -17.13 -14.76 -9.30
CA PRO A 206 -16.80 -15.57 -10.48
C PRO A 206 -15.49 -15.12 -11.14
N ILE A 207 -15.23 -13.81 -11.28
CA ILE A 207 -13.97 -13.34 -11.90
C ILE A 207 -12.76 -13.79 -11.07
N LEU A 208 -12.83 -13.66 -9.74
CA LEU A 208 -11.76 -14.08 -8.84
C LEU A 208 -11.52 -15.60 -8.93
N VAL A 209 -12.58 -16.41 -8.84
CA VAL A 209 -12.48 -17.87 -8.93
C VAL A 209 -11.90 -18.29 -10.29
N THR A 210 -12.41 -17.72 -11.39
CA THR A 210 -11.88 -17.98 -12.73
C THR A 210 -10.42 -17.58 -12.82
N ARG A 211 -10.01 -16.41 -12.31
CA ARG A 211 -8.62 -15.96 -12.34
C ARG A 211 -7.68 -16.88 -11.55
N LEU A 212 -8.12 -17.36 -10.39
CA LEU A 212 -7.33 -18.26 -9.56
C LEU A 212 -7.26 -19.69 -10.12
N ALA A 213 -8.28 -20.13 -10.86
CA ALA A 213 -8.29 -21.43 -11.52
C ALA A 213 -7.59 -21.44 -12.88
N ALA A 214 -7.67 -20.36 -13.66
CA ALA A 214 -7.20 -20.30 -15.04
C ALA A 214 -5.71 -20.61 -15.17
N LEU A 215 -4.88 -20.04 -14.30
CA LEU A 215 -3.43 -20.22 -14.35
C LEU A 215 -3.01 -21.66 -13.99
N PRO A 216 -3.50 -22.27 -12.90
CA PRO A 216 -3.29 -23.70 -12.64
C PRO A 216 -3.81 -24.60 -13.76
N VAL A 217 -5.03 -24.39 -14.25
CA VAL A 217 -5.60 -25.21 -15.33
C VAL A 217 -4.71 -25.16 -16.57
N LEU A 218 -4.29 -23.96 -17.00
CA LEU A 218 -3.37 -23.79 -18.11
C LEU A 218 -2.04 -24.51 -17.85
N ALA A 219 -1.41 -24.30 -16.69
CA ALA A 219 -0.12 -24.90 -16.37
C ALA A 219 -0.18 -26.44 -16.37
N PHE A 220 -1.18 -27.06 -15.74
CA PHE A 220 -1.32 -28.51 -15.68
C PHE A 220 -1.84 -29.15 -16.98
N THR A 221 -2.39 -28.35 -17.90
CA THR A 221 -2.80 -28.84 -19.23
C THR A 221 -1.62 -28.93 -20.19
N PHE A 222 -0.71 -27.95 -20.13
CA PHE A 222 0.34 -27.78 -21.15
C PHE A 222 1.77 -28.07 -20.65
N LEU A 223 1.98 -28.29 -19.35
CA LEU A 223 3.30 -28.57 -18.80
C LEU A 223 3.31 -29.88 -17.99
N PRO A 224 4.44 -30.61 -17.97
CA PRO A 224 4.63 -31.73 -17.06
C PRO A 224 4.40 -31.31 -15.60
N ILE A 225 3.87 -32.24 -14.78
CA ILE A 225 3.41 -31.95 -13.41
C ILE A 225 4.42 -31.17 -12.56
N GLY A 226 5.70 -31.55 -12.58
CA GLY A 226 6.75 -30.85 -11.82
C GLY A 226 7.01 -29.44 -12.31
N MET A 227 6.97 -29.23 -13.64
CA MET A 227 7.15 -27.92 -14.25
C MET A 227 5.94 -27.02 -14.01
N ALA A 228 4.72 -27.57 -14.03
CA ALA A 228 3.50 -26.83 -13.68
C ALA A 228 3.55 -26.28 -12.25
N PHE A 229 3.94 -27.11 -11.27
CA PHE A 229 4.15 -26.63 -9.89
C PHE A 229 5.22 -25.55 -9.80
N ALA A 230 6.36 -25.74 -10.47
CA ALA A 230 7.44 -24.75 -10.48
C ALA A 230 7.00 -23.43 -11.13
N PHE A 231 6.25 -23.49 -12.23
CA PHE A 231 5.69 -22.33 -12.92
C PHE A 231 4.77 -21.53 -11.99
N LEU A 232 3.82 -22.19 -11.34
CA LEU A 232 2.91 -21.55 -10.39
C LEU A 232 3.66 -20.96 -9.19
N GLY A 233 4.64 -21.70 -8.65
CA GLY A 233 5.49 -21.27 -7.56
C GLY A 233 6.29 -20.00 -7.91
N VAL A 234 7.00 -19.99 -9.04
CA VAL A 234 7.76 -18.83 -9.49
C VAL A 234 6.84 -17.64 -9.74
N GLN A 235 5.70 -17.84 -10.40
CA GLN A 235 4.76 -16.76 -10.68
C GLN A 235 4.25 -16.10 -9.39
N ILE A 236 3.80 -16.89 -8.40
CA ILE A 236 3.26 -16.36 -7.15
C ILE A 236 4.35 -15.73 -6.29
N MET A 237 5.56 -16.30 -6.27
CA MET A 237 6.71 -15.77 -5.52
C MET A 237 7.16 -14.42 -6.06
N VAL A 238 7.29 -14.28 -7.39
CA VAL A 238 7.70 -13.03 -8.03
C VAL A 238 6.60 -11.98 -7.87
N TYR A 239 5.34 -12.34 -8.08
CA TYR A 239 4.20 -11.46 -7.84
C TYR A 239 4.16 -10.94 -6.39
N GLY A 240 4.22 -11.84 -5.41
CA GLY A 240 4.20 -11.51 -4.00
C GLY A 240 5.38 -10.64 -3.58
N PHE A 241 6.59 -11.04 -3.99
CA PHE A 241 7.82 -10.30 -3.69
C PHE A 241 7.73 -8.89 -4.25
N TYR A 242 7.41 -8.75 -5.53
CA TYR A 242 7.39 -7.43 -6.17
C TYR A 242 6.27 -6.54 -5.63
N MET A 243 5.09 -7.09 -5.37
CA MET A 243 4.00 -6.38 -4.70
C MET A 243 4.51 -5.82 -3.36
N GLY A 244 4.96 -6.69 -2.44
CA GLY A 244 5.37 -6.28 -1.10
C GLY A 244 6.57 -5.33 -1.07
N ALA A 245 7.55 -5.59 -1.94
CA ALA A 245 8.75 -4.79 -2.11
C ALA A 245 8.42 -3.38 -2.62
N SER A 246 7.25 -3.18 -3.24
CA SER A 246 6.85 -1.86 -3.75
C SER A 246 6.14 -0.97 -2.73
N PHE A 247 5.34 -1.54 -1.82
CA PHE A 247 4.61 -0.74 -0.81
C PHE A 247 5.41 -0.53 0.47
N ALA A 248 6.11 -1.58 0.92
CA ALA A 248 6.75 -1.57 2.23
C ALA A 248 7.80 -0.46 2.42
N PRO A 249 8.65 -0.11 1.43
CA PRO A 249 9.67 0.93 1.58
C PRO A 249 9.13 2.30 1.99
N ASN A 250 7.84 2.55 1.76
CA ASN A 250 7.29 3.89 1.89
C ASN A 250 6.70 4.19 3.28
N HIS A 251 6.41 3.19 4.10
CA HIS A 251 5.76 3.42 5.41
C HIS A 251 6.17 2.42 6.50
N LYS A 252 6.86 1.32 6.16
CA LYS A 252 7.40 0.39 7.16
C LYS A 252 8.67 0.98 7.78
N GLY A 253 8.75 0.93 9.11
CA GLY A 253 9.81 1.60 9.87
C GLY A 253 9.67 3.12 9.95
N MET A 254 8.52 3.67 9.55
CA MET A 254 8.11 5.03 9.93
C MET A 254 7.43 5.02 11.30
N PRO A 255 7.27 6.18 11.97
CA PRO A 255 6.57 6.29 13.23
C PRO A 255 5.22 5.58 13.23
N VAL A 256 4.97 4.81 14.29
CA VAL A 256 3.69 4.17 14.59
C VAL A 256 2.99 5.00 15.67
N LEU A 257 1.77 5.44 15.37
CA LEU A 257 1.00 6.30 16.24
C LEU A 257 0.12 5.48 17.19
N PRO A 258 0.02 5.86 18.49
CA PRO A 258 -0.92 5.24 19.41
C PRO A 258 -2.36 5.35 18.93
N LYS A 259 -3.22 4.42 19.40
CA LYS A 259 -4.65 4.35 19.05
C LYS A 259 -5.39 5.69 19.22
N ASP A 260 -5.05 6.42 20.28
CA ASP A 260 -5.70 7.68 20.67
C ASP A 260 -4.96 8.93 20.16
N SER A 261 -4.02 8.75 19.22
CA SER A 261 -3.27 9.85 18.61
C SER A 261 -4.18 10.90 17.99
N ARG A 262 -3.95 12.16 18.39
CA ARG A 262 -4.63 13.36 17.91
C ARG A 262 -3.82 14.13 16.86
N VAL A 263 -2.76 13.53 16.31
CA VAL A 263 -2.01 14.12 15.19
C VAL A 263 -2.99 14.39 14.05
N ASP A 264 -2.97 15.59 13.51
CA ASP A 264 -3.88 15.99 12.44
C ASP A 264 -3.64 15.23 11.14
N PHE A 265 -4.55 15.38 10.18
CA PHE A 265 -4.48 14.70 8.89
C PHE A 265 -3.15 14.96 8.16
N LEU A 266 -2.75 16.23 8.01
CA LEU A 266 -1.58 16.62 7.24
C LEU A 266 -0.29 16.03 7.82
N ASN A 267 -0.04 16.27 9.11
CA ASN A 267 1.14 15.75 9.79
C ASN A 267 1.13 14.22 9.83
N ARG A 268 -0.04 13.59 10.00
CA ARG A 268 -0.15 12.13 9.96
C ARG A 268 0.28 11.57 8.61
N GLN A 269 -0.23 12.11 7.50
CA GLN A 269 0.13 11.63 6.16
C GLN A 269 1.63 11.81 5.87
N ILE A 270 2.22 12.95 6.26
CA ILE A 270 3.64 13.26 6.02
C ILE A 270 4.57 12.45 6.94
N LEU A 271 4.36 12.48 8.26
CA LEU A 271 5.31 11.95 9.24
C LEU A 271 5.30 10.42 9.32
N THR A 272 4.23 9.76 8.87
CA THR A 272 4.13 8.30 8.85
C THR A 272 4.52 7.69 7.51
N SER A 273 4.92 8.51 6.54
CA SER A 273 5.32 8.10 5.19
C SER A 273 6.73 8.60 4.86
N ARG A 274 7.36 7.96 3.88
CA ARG A 274 8.59 8.43 3.25
C ARG A 274 8.53 8.24 1.76
N ASN A 275 9.32 9.05 1.06
CA ASN A 275 9.52 8.90 -0.37
C ASN A 275 10.81 8.14 -0.69
N ILE A 276 10.81 7.51 -1.87
CA ILE A 276 11.95 6.78 -2.42
C ILE A 276 12.48 7.51 -3.66
N SER A 277 13.73 7.95 -3.58
CA SER A 277 14.43 8.61 -4.68
C SER A 277 14.88 7.60 -5.75
N GLY A 278 15.14 8.09 -6.97
CA GLY A 278 15.52 7.24 -8.12
C GLY A 278 14.92 7.65 -9.46
N GLY A 279 14.24 8.80 -9.51
CA GLY A 279 13.73 9.40 -10.74
C GLY A 279 12.68 8.54 -11.45
N ILE A 280 12.60 8.71 -12.77
CA ILE A 280 11.57 8.08 -13.62
C ILE A 280 11.63 6.55 -13.52
N PHE A 281 12.82 5.96 -13.44
CA PHE A 281 12.95 4.51 -13.27
C PHE A 281 12.23 4.02 -12.00
N MET A 282 12.38 4.73 -10.88
CA MET A 282 11.69 4.38 -9.63
C MET A 282 10.18 4.62 -9.72
N ASP A 283 9.75 5.67 -10.44
CA ASP A 283 8.34 5.96 -10.68
C ASP A 283 7.65 4.80 -11.46
N PHE A 284 8.36 4.18 -12.42
CA PHE A 284 7.87 2.98 -13.11
C PHE A 284 7.97 1.73 -12.23
N LEU A 285 9.12 1.51 -11.58
CA LEU A 285 9.37 0.33 -10.76
C LEU A 285 8.37 0.21 -9.61
N LEU A 286 8.04 1.32 -8.94
CA LEU A 286 7.13 1.31 -7.78
C LEU A 286 5.71 1.81 -8.12
N GLY A 287 5.39 2.02 -9.40
CA GLY A 287 4.06 2.46 -9.81
C GLY A 287 3.66 3.84 -9.29
N GLY A 288 4.64 4.73 -9.06
CA GLY A 288 4.43 6.05 -8.43
C GLY A 288 4.37 6.05 -6.91
N LEU A 289 4.32 4.88 -6.27
CA LEU A 289 4.24 4.76 -4.82
C LEU A 289 5.52 5.16 -4.12
N ASN A 290 6.63 5.30 -4.86
CA ASN A 290 7.83 5.96 -4.37
C ASN A 290 7.59 7.42 -3.92
N ARG A 291 6.46 8.02 -4.29
CA ARG A 291 6.00 9.35 -3.85
C ARG A 291 4.83 9.24 -2.87
N GLN A 292 5.02 8.44 -1.82
CA GLN A 292 3.96 8.06 -0.88
C GLN A 292 3.37 9.25 -0.14
N VAL A 293 4.19 10.25 0.24
CA VAL A 293 3.71 11.44 0.96
C VAL A 293 2.65 12.15 0.12
N GLU A 294 2.94 12.39 -1.16
CA GLU A 294 2.02 13.06 -2.08
C GLU A 294 0.82 12.17 -2.42
N HIS A 295 1.04 10.87 -2.59
CA HIS A 295 -0.04 9.90 -2.78
C HIS A 295 -1.03 9.89 -1.60
N HIS A 296 -0.55 10.01 -0.38
CA HIS A 296 -1.39 10.06 0.82
C HIS A 296 -2.13 11.39 0.99
N LEU A 297 -1.49 12.51 0.63
CA LEU A 297 -2.11 13.83 0.68
C LEU A 297 -3.15 14.02 -0.44
N PHE A 298 -2.86 13.52 -1.63
CA PHE A 298 -3.67 13.71 -2.84
C PHE A 298 -3.90 12.37 -3.56
N PRO A 299 -4.68 11.44 -2.97
CA PRO A 299 -4.84 10.10 -3.51
C PRO A 299 -5.45 10.10 -4.92
N ASP A 300 -6.24 11.10 -5.29
CA ASP A 300 -6.84 11.21 -6.62
C ASP A 300 -5.94 11.90 -7.66
N MET A 301 -4.71 12.29 -7.30
CA MET A 301 -3.71 12.86 -8.20
C MET A 301 -3.17 11.80 -9.16
N ALA A 302 -3.09 12.13 -10.45
CA ALA A 302 -2.51 11.22 -11.44
C ALA A 302 -1.01 11.01 -11.21
N ARG A 303 -0.52 9.78 -11.41
CA ARG A 303 0.89 9.38 -11.21
C ARG A 303 1.93 10.34 -11.85
N PRO A 304 1.77 10.82 -13.09
CA PRO A 304 2.74 11.75 -13.69
C PRO A 304 2.87 13.08 -12.92
N HIS A 305 1.88 13.46 -12.11
CA HIS A 305 1.90 14.69 -11.32
C HIS A 305 2.56 14.55 -9.97
N LEU A 306 2.69 13.33 -9.43
CA LEU A 306 3.31 13.09 -8.12
C LEU A 306 4.73 13.66 -8.05
N TYR A 307 5.54 13.50 -9.10
CA TYR A 307 6.88 14.11 -9.17
C TYR A 307 6.84 15.63 -8.96
N LYS A 308 5.94 16.33 -9.65
CA LYS A 308 5.82 17.79 -9.52
C LYS A 308 5.28 18.20 -8.15
N ALA A 309 4.32 17.45 -7.61
CA ALA A 309 3.78 17.68 -6.29
C ALA A 309 4.86 17.57 -5.20
N THR A 310 5.85 16.69 -5.37
CA THR A 310 6.92 16.54 -4.37
C THR A 310 7.72 17.81 -4.12
N LYS A 311 7.90 18.66 -5.14
CA LYS A 311 8.59 19.95 -4.99
C LYS A 311 7.77 20.89 -4.10
N ILE A 312 6.47 21.04 -4.42
CA ILE A 312 5.53 21.89 -3.68
C ILE A 312 5.39 21.43 -2.22
N VAL A 313 5.19 20.12 -2.01
CA VAL A 313 5.03 19.56 -0.66
C VAL A 313 6.31 19.71 0.16
N ARG A 314 7.49 19.50 -0.44
CA ARG A 314 8.78 19.67 0.25
C ARG A 314 9.03 21.12 0.66
N GLU A 315 8.78 22.08 -0.23
CA GLU A 315 8.88 23.51 0.07
C GLU A 315 7.92 23.91 1.18
N PHE A 316 6.68 23.41 1.12
CA PHE A 316 5.70 23.61 2.18
C PHE A 316 6.18 23.03 3.52
N CYS A 317 6.68 21.79 3.52
CA CYS A 317 7.21 21.17 4.73
C CYS A 317 8.37 21.98 5.34
N ALA A 318 9.28 22.49 4.50
CA ALA A 318 10.37 23.35 4.96
C ALA A 318 9.86 24.66 5.59
N LYS A 319 8.89 25.33 4.95
CA LYS A 319 8.27 26.58 5.46
C LYS A 319 7.58 26.39 6.82
N HIS A 320 6.97 25.21 7.04
CA HIS A 320 6.23 24.90 8.25
C HIS A 320 7.02 24.03 9.25
N SER A 321 8.33 23.84 9.03
CA SER A 321 9.21 23.02 9.87
C SER A 321 8.69 21.59 10.11
N ILE A 322 8.06 20.99 9.10
CA ILE A 322 7.59 19.60 9.11
C ILE A 322 8.69 18.72 8.49
N THR A 323 9.05 17.62 9.17
CA THR A 323 10.05 16.68 8.66
C THR A 323 9.53 15.93 7.44
N TYR A 324 10.11 16.21 6.27
CA TYR A 324 9.85 15.49 5.03
C TYR A 324 10.93 14.43 4.81
N THR A 325 10.56 13.16 4.79
CA THR A 325 11.51 12.04 4.74
C THR A 325 11.63 11.48 3.31
N GLU A 326 12.85 11.44 2.77
CA GLU A 326 13.19 10.82 1.50
C GLU A 326 14.47 9.99 1.64
N THR A 327 14.50 8.78 1.07
CA THR A 327 15.66 7.88 1.12
C THR A 327 15.84 7.15 -0.22
N THR A 328 16.97 6.46 -0.43
CA THR A 328 17.07 5.50 -1.53
C THR A 328 16.32 4.20 -1.21
N LEU A 329 16.03 3.39 -2.23
CA LEU A 329 15.32 2.12 -2.04
C LEU A 329 16.07 1.17 -1.10
N MET A 330 17.39 1.04 -1.28
CA MET A 330 18.24 0.17 -0.45
C MET A 330 18.33 0.65 0.99
N GLN A 331 18.43 1.97 1.19
CA GLN A 331 18.40 2.56 2.55
C GLN A 331 17.06 2.26 3.24
N SER A 332 15.94 2.40 2.52
CA SER A 332 14.63 2.10 3.10
C SER A 332 14.51 0.63 3.50
N TYR A 333 14.92 -0.31 2.64
CA TYR A 333 14.94 -1.72 3.01
C TYR A 333 15.80 -2.01 4.24
N GLY A 334 16.99 -1.39 4.34
CA GLY A 334 17.83 -1.49 5.53
C GLY A 334 17.17 -0.92 6.79
N ILE A 335 16.35 0.13 6.66
CA ILE A 335 15.56 0.68 7.77
C ILE A 335 14.44 -0.29 8.16
N VAL A 336 13.71 -0.87 7.19
CA VAL A 336 12.64 -1.84 7.45
C VAL A 336 13.17 -3.05 8.20
N VAL A 337 14.27 -3.65 7.73
CA VAL A 337 14.87 -4.83 8.37
C VAL A 337 15.33 -4.54 9.79
N ARG A 338 16.04 -3.41 10.00
CA ARG A 338 16.48 -2.99 11.35
C ARG A 338 15.30 -2.75 12.28
N TYR A 339 14.35 -1.93 11.86
CA TYR A 339 13.15 -1.62 12.64
C TYR A 339 12.39 -2.88 13.08
N LEU A 340 12.18 -3.80 12.14
CA LEU A 340 11.50 -5.07 12.41
C LEU A 340 12.25 -5.93 13.42
N ASN A 341 13.58 -5.97 13.35
CA ASN A 341 14.39 -6.66 14.36
C ASN A 341 14.34 -5.94 15.71
N ASP A 342 14.39 -4.60 15.73
CA ASP A 342 14.33 -3.81 16.97
C ASP A 342 13.00 -4.04 17.72
N VAL A 343 11.87 -3.99 17.01
CA VAL A 343 10.55 -4.34 17.56
C VAL A 343 10.54 -5.77 18.10
N GLY A 344 11.14 -6.70 17.36
CA GLY A 344 11.22 -8.10 17.77
C GLY A 344 12.08 -8.34 19.00
N LEU A 345 13.16 -7.56 19.17
CA LEU A 345 14.06 -7.62 20.31
C LEU A 345 13.49 -6.90 21.53
N ALA A 346 12.78 -5.78 21.35
CA ALA A 346 12.10 -5.06 22.42
C ALA A 346 11.07 -5.94 23.14
N ALA A 347 10.37 -6.83 22.43
CA ALA A 347 9.48 -7.84 23.01
C ALA A 347 10.16 -8.81 24.00
N GLY A 348 11.47 -9.02 23.86
CA GLY A 348 12.25 -9.88 24.73
C GLY A 348 12.80 -9.18 25.98
N ARG A 349 12.74 -7.84 26.00
CA ARG A 349 13.09 -7.01 27.15
C ARG A 349 11.82 -6.81 27.98
N GLY A 350 11.47 -7.84 28.77
CA GLY A 350 10.48 -7.65 29.84
C GLY A 350 10.93 -6.49 30.70
N PHE A 351 10.00 -5.59 31.05
CA PHE A 351 10.20 -4.36 31.83
C PHE A 351 11.48 -4.36 32.70
N ASP A 352 12.58 -3.85 32.17
CA ASP A 352 13.78 -3.60 32.96
C ASP A 352 13.47 -2.38 33.82
N CYS A 353 13.23 -2.63 35.12
CA CYS A 353 13.03 -1.57 36.10
C CYS A 353 14.23 -0.61 36.04
N PRO A 354 14.06 0.69 35.73
CA PRO A 354 15.17 1.64 35.59
C PRO A 354 16.00 1.83 36.86
N VAL A 355 15.54 1.29 37.99
CA VAL A 355 16.18 1.40 39.31
C VAL A 355 17.22 0.30 39.54
N ALA A 356 17.20 -0.79 38.76
CA ALA A 356 18.13 -1.91 38.93
C ALA A 356 19.50 -1.71 38.25
N SER A 357 19.63 -0.74 37.33
CA SER A 357 20.89 -0.43 36.64
C SER A 357 21.78 0.60 37.35
N THR A 358 21.32 1.18 38.46
CA THR A 358 22.04 2.26 39.18
C THR A 358 22.75 1.84 40.46
N HIS A 359 22.62 0.59 40.91
CA HIS A 359 23.35 0.10 42.08
C HIS A 359 24.32 -1.00 41.67
N GLY A 360 25.44 -0.55 41.10
CA GLY A 360 26.64 -1.34 40.96
C GLY A 360 27.15 -1.78 42.33
N ARG A 361 27.69 -3.00 42.33
CA ARG A 361 28.41 -3.70 43.39
C ARG A 361 29.36 -2.76 44.14
N PHE A 362 29.29 -2.79 45.48
CA PHE A 362 30.45 -2.55 46.35
C PHE A 362 31.13 -3.87 46.65
#